data_AF-X1DER8-F1
#
_entry.id   AF-X1DER8-F1
#
_cell.length_a   1.000
_cell.length_b   1.000
_cell.length_c   1.000
_cell.angle_alpha   90.00
_cell.angle_beta   90.00
_cell.angle_gamma   90.00
#
_symmetry.space_group_name_H-M   'P 1'
#
loop_
_entity.id
_entity.type
_entity.pdbx_description
1 polymer ?
#
loop_
_entity_poly.entity_id
_entity_poly.type
_entity_poly.pdbx_seq_one_letter_code
_entity_poly.pdbx_strand_id
1 'polypeptide(L)'
;MESIKIIARGCQAAGINLQPEYPDFGGYTAQLYGGTFDMGINNFGSQVSNTPWTFYDWLFRTPIQAQMNNGNFSRYDNEKVFDLVVELDKTPIDDLAGMQDIISQIQEIQLTDTPAIPLWYNGLWSQVSNAVWANWPSVAEDTPNYLPCTWNNYWEMGAIFMLCELE
;
A
#
# COMPACT_ATOMS: atom_id res chain seq x y z
N MET A 1 3.25 -13.44 -8.80
CA MET A 1 4.57 -14.01 -9.16
C MET A 1 5.08 -13.54 -10.52
N GLU A 2 4.22 -13.36 -11.54
CA GLU A 2 4.68 -12.92 -12.87
C GLU A 2 5.21 -11.48 -12.94
N SER A 3 4.68 -10.56 -12.11
CA SER A 3 5.08 -9.15 -12.17
C SER A 3 6.58 -8.94 -11.96
N ILE A 4 7.19 -9.61 -10.97
CA ILE A 4 8.64 -9.46 -10.70
C ILE A 4 9.52 -10.04 -11.81
N LYS A 5 9.02 -11.01 -12.59
CA LYS A 5 9.72 -11.49 -13.80
C LYS A 5 9.73 -10.44 -14.90
N ILE A 6 8.63 -9.70 -15.06
CA ILE A 6 8.53 -8.61 -16.05
C ILE A 6 9.47 -7.47 -15.64
N ILE A 7 9.46 -7.08 -14.37
CA ILE A 7 10.36 -6.06 -13.81
C ILE A 7 11.82 -6.49 -14.02
N ALA A 8 12.18 -7.72 -13.63
CA ALA A 8 13.53 -8.25 -13.83
C ALA A 8 13.99 -8.20 -15.29
N ARG A 9 13.15 -8.61 -16.23
CA ARG A 9 13.46 -8.51 -17.67
C ARG A 9 13.69 -7.07 -18.13
N GLY A 10 12.89 -6.12 -17.65
CA GLY A 10 13.07 -4.69 -17.92
C GLY A 10 14.42 -4.17 -17.41
N CYS A 11 14.77 -4.49 -16.16
CA CYS A 11 16.06 -4.14 -15.56
C CYS A 11 17.24 -4.76 -16.34
N GLN A 12 17.14 -6.04 -16.70
CA GLN A 12 18.17 -6.74 -17.48
C GLN A 12 18.37 -6.12 -18.86
N ALA A 13 17.30 -5.69 -19.52
CA ALA A 13 17.39 -4.97 -20.79
C ALA A 13 18.13 -3.62 -20.67
N ALA A 14 18.09 -3.00 -19.49
CA ALA A 14 18.84 -1.79 -19.15
C ALA A 14 20.25 -2.06 -18.60
N GLY A 15 20.71 -3.32 -18.57
CA GLY A 15 22.03 -3.70 -18.07
C GLY A 15 22.12 -3.94 -16.56
N ILE A 16 20.98 -4.00 -15.86
CA ILE A 16 20.91 -4.28 -14.42
C ILE A 16 20.59 -5.77 -14.22
N ASN A 17 21.50 -6.51 -13.57
CA ASN A 17 21.32 -7.94 -13.31
C ASN A 17 20.35 -8.20 -12.13
N LEU A 18 19.07 -7.93 -12.33
CA LEU A 18 18.02 -8.22 -11.34
C LEU A 18 17.54 -9.68 -11.47
N GLN A 19 17.52 -10.42 -10.35
CA GLN A 19 17.09 -11.82 -10.31
C GLN A 19 15.84 -11.96 -9.42
N PRO A 20 14.73 -12.53 -9.91
CA PRO A 20 13.53 -12.68 -9.11
C PRO A 20 13.63 -13.87 -8.16
N GLU A 21 13.29 -13.63 -6.89
CA GLU A 21 13.17 -14.66 -5.85
C GLU A 21 11.73 -14.83 -5.37
N TYR A 22 11.40 -16.03 -4.89
CA TYR A 22 10.04 -16.41 -4.47
C TYR A 22 10.05 -17.11 -3.10
N PRO A 23 10.46 -16.42 -2.02
CA PRO A 23 10.31 -16.97 -0.68
C PRO A 23 8.83 -17.24 -0.38
N ASP A 24 8.56 -18.16 0.55
CA ASP A 24 7.21 -18.29 1.09
C ASP A 24 6.80 -16.98 1.81
N PHE A 25 5.52 -16.84 2.13
CA PHE A 25 5.01 -15.60 2.74
C PHE A 25 5.69 -15.25 4.07
N GLY A 26 6.07 -16.24 4.87
CA GLY A 26 6.77 -16.02 6.13
C GLY A 26 8.20 -15.54 5.92
N GLY A 27 8.92 -16.15 4.98
CA GLY A 27 10.25 -15.71 4.57
C GLY A 27 10.24 -14.32 3.94
N TYR A 28 9.26 -14.04 3.08
CA TYR A 28 9.06 -12.72 2.48
C TYR A 28 8.84 -11.64 3.55
N THR A 29 7.91 -11.88 4.49
CA THR A 29 7.61 -10.90 5.54
C THR A 29 8.80 -10.70 6.50
N ALA A 30 9.51 -11.78 6.85
CA ALA A 30 10.73 -11.67 7.67
C ALA A 30 11.82 -10.84 6.99
N GLN A 31 12.04 -11.02 5.69
CA GLN A 31 13.02 -10.22 4.93
C GLN A 31 12.58 -8.76 4.82
N LEU A 32 11.33 -8.51 4.44
CA LEU A 32 10.77 -7.17 4.30
C LEU A 32 10.83 -6.40 5.63
N TYR A 33 10.32 -7.00 6.71
CA TYR A 33 10.30 -6.38 8.03
C TYR A 33 11.67 -6.30 8.65
N GLY A 34 12.60 -7.18 8.30
CA GLY A 34 14.00 -7.14 8.72
C GLY A 34 14.88 -6.19 7.90
N GLY A 35 14.42 -5.75 6.72
CA GLY A 35 15.22 -4.93 5.81
C GLY A 35 16.35 -5.71 5.13
N THR A 36 16.21 -7.04 5.03
CA THR A 36 17.24 -7.91 4.46
C THR A 36 16.87 -8.32 3.04
N PHE A 37 16.68 -7.32 2.17
CA PHE A 37 16.32 -7.49 0.76
C PHE A 37 16.98 -6.39 -0.08
N ASP A 38 17.22 -6.67 -1.37
CA ASP A 38 17.70 -5.65 -2.33
C ASP A 38 16.54 -4.83 -2.88
N MET A 39 15.50 -5.52 -3.38
CA MET A 39 14.25 -4.94 -3.85
C MET A 39 13.06 -5.81 -3.42
N GLY A 40 12.00 -5.18 -2.89
CA GLY A 40 10.77 -5.86 -2.50
C GLY A 40 9.57 -5.31 -3.27
N ILE A 41 8.72 -6.19 -3.80
CA ILE A 41 7.42 -5.77 -4.34
C ILE A 41 6.37 -5.85 -3.24
N ASN A 42 5.79 -4.71 -2.87
CA ASN A 42 4.91 -4.64 -1.72
C ASN A 42 3.77 -3.62 -1.88
N ASN A 43 2.68 -3.86 -1.17
CA ASN A 43 1.55 -2.94 -1.04
C ASN A 43 0.97 -2.89 0.39
N PHE A 44 1.67 -3.42 1.40
CA PHE A 44 1.16 -3.56 2.77
C PHE A 44 1.13 -2.21 3.47
N GLY A 45 -0.01 -1.53 3.47
CA GLY A 45 -0.15 -0.18 4.05
C GLY A 45 -0.53 0.89 3.02
N SER A 46 -0.51 0.54 1.74
CA SER A 46 -1.03 1.38 0.64
C SER A 46 -2.54 1.22 0.41
N GLN A 47 -3.28 0.82 1.45
CA GLN A 47 -4.72 0.61 1.38
C GLN A 47 -5.45 1.95 1.24
N VAL A 48 -6.69 1.90 0.72
CA VAL A 48 -7.56 3.09 0.74
C VAL A 48 -7.82 3.49 2.19
N SER A 49 -7.84 4.81 2.42
CA SER A 49 -7.93 5.44 3.73
C SER A 49 -8.71 6.74 3.59
N ASN A 50 -9.14 7.30 4.72
CA ASN A 50 -9.85 8.57 4.77
C ASN A 50 -8.92 9.80 4.62
N THR A 51 -7.60 9.60 4.59
CA THR A 51 -6.61 10.67 4.42
C THR A 51 -5.41 10.19 3.58
N PRO A 52 -4.83 11.03 2.70
CA PRO A 52 -3.58 10.71 2.02
C PRO A 52 -2.40 10.58 2.98
N TRP A 53 -2.50 11.14 4.20
CA TRP A 53 -1.44 11.07 5.20
C TRP A 53 -1.02 9.63 5.52
N THR A 54 -1.96 8.68 5.62
CA THR A 54 -1.62 7.28 5.97
C THR A 54 -0.67 6.64 4.97
N PHE A 55 -0.72 7.04 3.70
CA PHE A 55 0.23 6.57 2.70
C PHE A 55 1.64 7.10 2.97
N TYR A 56 1.77 8.38 3.32
CA TYR A 56 3.06 9.01 3.60
C TYR A 56 3.63 8.58 4.95
N ASP A 57 2.82 8.42 6.00
CA ASP A 57 3.25 7.81 7.27
C ASP A 57 3.75 6.38 7.06
N TRP A 58 3.07 5.60 6.21
CA TRP A 58 3.55 4.27 5.85
C TRP A 58 4.87 4.32 5.09
N LEU A 59 4.97 5.14 4.03
CA LEU A 59 6.17 5.18 3.18
C LEU A 59 7.41 5.71 3.93
N PHE A 60 7.22 6.74 4.76
CA PHE A 60 8.28 7.47 5.47
C PHE A 60 8.24 7.27 6.98
N ARG A 61 7.75 6.10 7.42
CA ARG A 61 7.59 5.78 8.84
C ARG A 61 8.86 6.01 9.66
N THR A 62 8.68 6.68 10.79
CA THR A 62 9.71 7.01 11.77
C THR A 62 9.20 6.71 13.19
N PRO A 63 10.06 6.37 14.18
CA PRO A 63 11.51 6.18 14.09
C PRO A 63 11.89 4.92 13.31
N ILE A 64 13.06 4.95 12.67
CA ILE A 64 13.66 3.77 12.04
C ILE A 64 14.08 2.79 13.14
N GLN A 65 13.68 1.53 12.97
CA GLN A 65 13.98 0.44 13.90
C GLN A 65 14.61 -0.74 13.16
N ALA A 66 15.23 -1.65 13.93
CA ALA A 66 15.76 -2.89 13.38
C ALA A 66 14.68 -3.75 12.69
N GLN A 67 13.44 -3.69 13.19
CA GLN A 67 12.27 -4.33 12.61
C GLN A 67 11.23 -3.27 12.26
N MET A 68 10.86 -3.20 10.98
CA MET A 68 9.88 -2.26 10.45
C MET A 68 8.65 -3.05 9.98
N ASN A 69 7.67 -3.24 10.86
CA ASN A 69 6.50 -4.08 10.57
C ASN A 69 5.40 -3.35 9.77
N ASN A 70 5.46 -2.02 9.72
CA ASN A 70 4.33 -1.17 9.32
C ASN A 70 4.76 -0.01 8.40
N GLY A 71 5.73 -0.22 7.51
CA GLY A 71 6.17 0.80 6.56
C GLY A 71 7.64 1.16 6.65
N ASN A 72 8.09 2.05 5.76
CA ASN A 72 9.50 2.40 5.54
C ASN A 72 10.43 1.16 5.59
N PHE A 73 10.04 0.13 4.84
CA PHE A 73 10.70 -1.17 4.87
C PHE A 73 12.16 -1.10 4.39
N SER A 74 12.53 -0.08 3.62
CA SER A 74 13.91 0.16 3.18
C SER A 74 14.75 0.96 4.20
N ARG A 75 14.15 1.45 5.30
CA ARG A 75 14.80 2.34 6.28
C ARG A 75 15.39 3.59 5.63
N TYR A 76 14.64 4.18 4.71
CA TYR A 76 14.99 5.47 4.14
C TYR A 76 14.98 6.53 5.26
N ASP A 77 16.10 7.25 5.40
CA ASP A 77 16.37 8.20 6.47
C ASP A 77 16.52 9.62 5.92
N ASN A 78 15.53 10.46 6.20
CA ASN A 78 15.53 11.86 5.79
C ASN A 78 14.69 12.68 6.77
N GLU A 79 15.34 13.44 7.64
CA GLU A 79 14.66 14.25 8.66
C GLU A 79 13.65 15.24 8.06
N LYS A 80 13.95 15.81 6.89
CA LYS A 80 13.04 16.76 6.23
C LYS A 80 11.70 16.12 5.87
N VAL A 81 11.70 14.89 5.32
CA VAL A 81 10.43 14.23 4.98
C VAL A 81 9.70 13.77 6.24
N PHE A 82 10.41 13.38 7.28
CA PHE A 82 9.80 13.04 8.57
C PHE A 82 9.06 14.24 9.16
N ASP A 83 9.68 15.42 9.16
CA ASP A 83 9.05 16.65 9.63
C ASP A 83 7.82 17.02 8.80
N LEU A 84 7.89 16.89 7.47
CA LEU A 84 6.76 17.14 6.57
C LEU A 84 5.60 16.16 6.80
N VAL A 85 5.87 14.88 7.07
CA VAL A 85 4.81 13.91 7.40
C VAL A 85 4.13 14.25 8.74
N VAL A 86 4.90 14.72 9.72
CA VAL A 86 4.36 15.22 11.00
C VAL A 86 3.57 16.52 10.82
N GLU A 87 4.00 17.39 9.91
CA GLU A 87 3.26 18.61 9.56
C GLU A 87 1.93 18.29 8.86
N LEU A 88 1.94 17.33 7.93
CA LEU A 88 0.74 16.86 7.25
C LEU A 88 -0.28 16.26 8.24
N ASP A 89 0.17 15.51 9.25
CA ASP A 89 -0.70 14.96 10.31
C ASP A 89 -1.44 16.06 11.10
N LYS A 90 -0.77 17.19 11.30
CA LYS A 90 -1.31 18.34 12.05
C LYS A 90 -2.19 19.25 11.20
N THR A 91 -2.19 19.09 9.89
CA THR A 91 -2.93 19.94 8.97
C THR A 91 -4.41 19.56 8.99
N PRO A 92 -5.35 20.51 9.19
CA PRO A 92 -6.77 20.23 9.14
C PRO A 92 -7.20 19.58 7.82
N ILE A 93 -8.06 18.57 7.89
CA ILE A 93 -8.52 17.81 6.72
C ILE A 93 -9.32 18.65 5.71
N ASP A 94 -9.85 19.79 6.13
CA ASP A 94 -10.57 20.75 5.31
C ASP A 94 -9.66 21.86 4.72
N ASP A 95 -8.40 21.92 5.14
CA ASP A 95 -7.37 22.78 4.53
C ASP A 95 -6.69 22.08 3.35
N LEU A 96 -7.44 21.98 2.25
CA LEU A 96 -6.96 21.32 1.03
C LEU A 96 -5.69 21.98 0.45
N ALA A 97 -5.58 23.31 0.55
CA ALA A 97 -4.44 24.04 0.03
C ALA A 97 -3.18 23.78 0.86
N GLY A 98 -3.30 23.81 2.20
CA GLY A 98 -2.20 23.47 3.10
C GLY A 98 -1.73 22.03 2.92
N MET A 99 -2.66 21.07 2.84
CA MET A 99 -2.31 19.67 2.57
C MET A 99 -1.59 19.51 1.22
N GLN A 100 -2.09 20.17 0.18
CA GLN A 100 -1.50 20.08 -1.16
C GLN A 100 -0.07 20.63 -1.21
N ASP A 101 0.22 21.73 -0.52
CA ASP A 101 1.56 22.32 -0.46
C ASP A 101 2.56 21.34 0.20
N ILE A 102 2.23 20.83 1.39
CA ILE A 102 3.08 19.87 2.11
C ILE A 102 3.28 18.58 1.31
N ILE A 103 2.21 18.03 0.73
CA ILE A 103 2.27 16.83 -0.09
C ILE A 103 3.17 17.03 -1.30
N SER A 104 3.14 18.22 -1.93
CA SER A 104 4.00 18.51 -3.08
C SER A 104 5.49 18.46 -2.70
N GLN A 105 5.84 18.96 -1.51
CA GLN A 105 7.22 18.90 -0.99
C GLN A 105 7.64 17.46 -0.67
N ILE A 106 6.75 16.65 -0.09
CA ILE A 106 7.00 15.22 0.15
C ILE A 106 7.23 14.49 -1.18
N GLN A 107 6.39 14.76 -2.19
CA GLN A 107 6.48 14.14 -3.52
C GLN A 107 7.77 14.53 -4.24
N GLU A 108 8.24 15.77 -4.10
CA GLU A 108 9.53 16.19 -4.66
C GLU A 108 10.67 15.32 -4.11
N ILE A 109 10.71 15.09 -2.79
CA ILE A 109 11.69 14.19 -2.16
C ILE A 109 11.50 12.76 -2.66
N GLN A 110 10.26 12.25 -2.66
CA GLN A 110 9.95 10.90 -3.09
C GLN A 110 10.40 10.63 -4.54
N LEU A 111 10.15 11.56 -5.45
CA LEU A 111 10.47 11.42 -6.88
C LEU A 111 11.96 11.63 -7.17
N THR A 112 12.66 12.39 -6.33
CA THR A 112 14.10 12.63 -6.45
C THR A 112 14.91 11.45 -5.92
N ASP A 113 14.58 10.98 -4.72
CA ASP A 113 15.37 9.95 -4.03
C ASP A 113 14.87 8.54 -4.31
N THR A 114 13.62 8.39 -4.77
CA THR A 114 12.99 7.13 -5.17
C THR A 114 13.08 5.99 -4.13
N PRO A 115 12.77 6.24 -2.83
CA PRO A 115 12.84 5.20 -1.79
C PRO A 115 11.84 4.06 -2.01
N ALA A 116 10.79 4.31 -2.78
CA ALA A 116 9.90 3.33 -3.38
C ALA A 116 9.48 3.80 -4.77
N ILE A 117 9.26 2.86 -5.69
CA ILE A 117 8.83 3.14 -7.07
C ILE A 117 7.37 2.68 -7.23
N PRO A 118 6.40 3.60 -7.32
CA PRO A 118 5.01 3.24 -7.61
C PRO A 118 4.89 2.63 -9.01
N LEU A 119 4.18 1.51 -9.14
CA LEU A 119 4.03 0.80 -10.42
C LEU A 119 2.57 0.75 -10.89
N TRP A 120 1.65 0.26 -10.06
CA TRP A 120 0.22 0.20 -10.36
C TRP A 120 -0.61 0.17 -9.07
N TYR A 121 -1.89 0.50 -9.17
CA TYR A 121 -2.87 0.24 -8.11
C TYR A 121 -3.30 -1.22 -8.17
N ASN A 122 -2.94 -2.01 -7.17
CA ASN A 122 -3.29 -3.42 -7.15
C ASN A 122 -4.80 -3.61 -6.99
N GLY A 123 -5.35 -4.64 -7.63
CA GLY A 123 -6.79 -4.90 -7.59
C GLY A 123 -7.27 -5.21 -6.18
N LEU A 124 -8.45 -4.69 -5.83
CA LEU A 124 -9.22 -5.18 -4.69
C LEU A 124 -9.87 -6.50 -5.12
N TRP A 125 -9.21 -7.63 -4.83
CA TRP A 125 -9.63 -8.92 -5.38
C TRP A 125 -10.89 -9.43 -4.67
N SER A 126 -11.97 -9.54 -5.44
CA SER A 126 -13.22 -10.16 -5.02
C SER A 126 -13.82 -10.95 -6.19
N GLN A 127 -14.06 -12.24 -5.96
CA GLN A 127 -14.78 -13.12 -6.86
C GLN A 127 -15.66 -14.02 -6.00
N VAL A 128 -16.92 -14.16 -6.41
CA VAL A 128 -17.96 -14.82 -5.61
C VAL A 128 -18.70 -15.85 -6.46
N SER A 129 -19.37 -16.79 -5.81
CA SER A 129 -20.16 -17.84 -6.46
C SER A 129 -21.61 -17.78 -5.99
N ASN A 130 -22.53 -17.83 -6.96
CA ASN A 130 -23.97 -17.89 -6.69
C ASN A 130 -24.49 -19.33 -6.53
N ALA A 131 -23.61 -20.30 -6.24
CA ALA A 131 -24.02 -21.69 -6.05
C ALA A 131 -24.77 -21.93 -4.73
N VAL A 132 -24.53 -21.08 -3.72
CA VAL A 132 -25.15 -21.17 -2.39
C VAL A 132 -25.66 -19.82 -1.94
N TRP A 133 -24.83 -18.78 -2.03
CA TRP A 133 -25.15 -17.43 -1.58
C TRP A 133 -25.33 -16.50 -2.77
N ALA A 134 -26.36 -15.67 -2.74
CA ALA A 134 -26.64 -14.63 -3.71
C ALA A 134 -26.52 -13.24 -3.07
N ASN A 135 -27.00 -12.22 -3.78
CA ASN A 135 -27.05 -10.83 -3.33
C ASN A 135 -25.69 -10.24 -2.92
N TRP A 136 -24.62 -10.61 -3.62
CA TRP A 136 -23.29 -10.04 -3.41
C TRP A 136 -23.23 -8.56 -3.82
N PRO A 137 -22.40 -7.74 -3.15
CA PRO A 137 -22.15 -6.37 -3.58
C PRO A 137 -21.67 -6.28 -5.03
N SER A 138 -22.23 -5.33 -5.78
CA SER A 138 -21.85 -5.09 -7.17
C SER A 138 -22.05 -3.62 -7.56
N VAL A 139 -21.78 -3.30 -8.82
CA VAL A 139 -22.02 -1.95 -9.38
C VAL A 139 -23.48 -1.72 -9.80
N ALA A 140 -24.33 -2.75 -9.72
CA ALA A 140 -25.76 -2.62 -10.05
C ALA A 140 -26.53 -1.89 -8.93
N GLU A 141 -27.51 -1.08 -9.31
CA GLU A 141 -28.27 -0.21 -8.39
C GLU A 141 -28.99 -0.97 -7.26
N ASP A 142 -29.49 -2.18 -7.54
CA ASP A 142 -30.23 -3.01 -6.59
C ASP A 142 -29.36 -4.07 -5.90
N THR A 143 -28.08 -3.79 -5.66
CA THR A 143 -27.18 -4.68 -4.91
C THR A 143 -26.56 -3.98 -3.70
N PRO A 144 -26.16 -4.71 -2.66
CA PRO A 144 -25.55 -4.11 -1.48
C PRO A 144 -24.33 -3.25 -1.82
N ASN A 145 -24.23 -2.08 -1.20
CA ASN A 145 -23.12 -1.16 -1.42
C ASN A 145 -22.06 -1.26 -0.30
N TYR A 146 -21.55 -2.46 -0.09
CA TYR A 146 -20.53 -2.76 0.91
C TYR A 146 -19.25 -3.30 0.26
N LEU A 147 -18.10 -3.02 0.87
CA LEU A 147 -16.80 -3.42 0.35
C LEU A 147 -16.69 -4.96 0.30
N PRO A 148 -16.55 -5.59 -0.88
CA PRO A 148 -16.63 -7.05 -0.99
C PRO A 148 -15.25 -7.72 -0.81
N CYS A 149 -14.46 -7.29 0.19
CA CYS A 149 -13.12 -7.81 0.43
C CYS A 149 -12.86 -8.04 1.92
N THR A 150 -12.38 -9.23 2.27
CA THR A 150 -12.21 -9.67 3.67
C THR A 150 -10.75 -9.70 4.10
N TRP A 151 -9.88 -8.92 3.45
CA TRP A 151 -8.50 -8.76 3.91
C TRP A 151 -8.45 -8.05 5.25
N ASN A 152 -7.31 -8.15 5.93
CA ASN A 152 -7.09 -7.40 7.15
C ASN A 152 -7.29 -5.89 6.89
N ASN A 153 -7.94 -5.21 7.83
CA ASN A 153 -8.39 -3.82 7.79
C ASN A 153 -9.59 -3.49 6.89
N TYR A 154 -10.13 -4.46 6.13
CA TYR A 154 -11.30 -4.23 5.28
C TYR A 154 -12.63 -4.63 5.90
N TRP A 155 -12.60 -5.37 7.01
CA TRP A 155 -13.79 -5.73 7.78
C TRP A 155 -14.50 -4.49 8.33
N GLU A 156 -13.74 -3.60 8.96
CA GLU A 156 -14.20 -2.33 9.50
C GLU A 156 -14.56 -1.30 8.43
N MET A 157 -14.12 -1.52 7.18
CA MET A 157 -14.46 -0.67 6.02
C MET A 157 -15.77 -1.07 5.34
N GLY A 158 -16.58 -1.90 6.01
CA GLY A 158 -17.93 -2.27 5.58
C GLY A 158 -18.06 -3.71 5.09
N ALA A 159 -16.97 -4.47 4.94
CA ALA A 159 -17.07 -5.87 4.51
C ALA A 159 -17.82 -6.74 5.53
N ILE A 160 -17.88 -6.34 6.81
CA ILE A 160 -18.71 -7.03 7.80
C ILE A 160 -20.21 -6.93 7.50
N PHE A 161 -20.68 -5.79 6.98
CA PHE A 161 -22.09 -5.56 6.69
C PHE A 161 -22.54 -6.31 5.43
N MET A 162 -21.64 -6.55 4.48
CA MET A 162 -21.91 -7.44 3.34
C MET A 162 -22.49 -8.79 3.80
N LEU A 163 -21.97 -9.37 4.89
CA LEU A 163 -22.43 -10.67 5.39
C LEU A 163 -23.88 -10.65 5.88
N CYS A 164 -24.41 -9.48 6.24
CA CYS A 164 -25.80 -9.32 6.66
C CYS A 164 -26.79 -9.27 5.49
N GLU A 165 -26.29 -9.09 4.27
CA GLU A 165 -27.10 -8.89 3.06
C GLU A 165 -27.14 -10.13 2.16
N LEU A 166 -26.28 -11.13 2.39
CA LEU A 166 -26.24 -12.35 1.59
C LEU A 166 -27.53 -13.17 1.77
N GLU A 167 -28.02 -13.72 0.67
CA GLU A 167 -29.25 -14.54 0.58
C GLU A 167 -28.96 -15.99 0.22
#